data_AF-A0A973JLM0-F1
#
_entry.id   AF-A0A973JLM0-F1
#
_cell.length_a   1.000
_cell.length_b   1.000
_cell.length_c   1.000
_cell.angle_alpha   90.00
_cell.angle_beta   90.00
_cell.angle_gamma   90.00
#
_symmetry.space_group_name_H-M   'P 1'
#
loop_
_entity.id
_entity.type
_entity.pdbx_description
1 polymer ?
#
loop_
_entity_poly.entity_id
_entity_poly.type
_entity_poly.pdbx_seq_one_letter_code
_entity_poly.pdbx_strand_id
1 'polypeptide(L)'
;MLNLKDITLLGIDCVDLDRLKLAADISCKDISFGAVKLLSSIPDDDSRVVPIRPISSSKEYSDFCIKEMHRYVDTKYVLVFQYDGFVLNPDAWSDTFLAYDYIGAPWYHLGDLHVGNGGFSLRSKRLLLWLAENYTLPKVRIHPEDVFIAHFARPFLEKEGMVFAPEDVALTFACEGNERTVVWNGQFGFHGIAYTDISNWLSQHVEYQKQLSYPLDDYATLMKKYPVYTGHVHTFRFGTYDLENYKRLSEGVKRYEIRVTKEKHHDWSRVHEGDTIVFKRSGVSFATFPIPAFERTVSRLERFSGLRELKNKYPDLSITPPFDLIPRRMRFLVRYMPTMFLPKHEEYTVFWF
;
A
#
# COMPACT_ATOMS: atom_id res chain seq x y z
N MET A 1 11.07 27.92 -7.91
CA MET A 1 9.76 27.74 -7.25
C MET A 1 8.75 27.32 -8.31
N LEU A 2 8.30 26.07 -8.24
CA LEU A 2 7.28 25.48 -9.10
C LEU A 2 5.92 26.13 -8.80
N ASN A 3 5.12 26.44 -9.83
CA ASN A 3 3.82 27.10 -9.64
C ASN A 3 2.67 26.17 -10.03
N LEU A 4 1.91 25.71 -9.04
CA LEU A 4 0.79 24.77 -9.17
C LEU A 4 -0.54 25.45 -8.82
N LYS A 5 -0.83 26.57 -9.48
CA LYS A 5 -2.04 27.40 -9.25
C LYS A 5 -3.37 26.66 -9.40
N ASP A 6 -3.42 25.59 -10.19
CA ASP A 6 -4.62 24.79 -10.43
C ASP A 6 -4.81 23.65 -9.39
N ILE A 7 -3.96 23.61 -8.35
CA ILE A 7 -3.94 22.57 -7.32
C ILE A 7 -4.13 23.16 -5.93
N THR A 8 -5.01 22.55 -5.15
CA THR A 8 -5.13 22.75 -3.71
C THR A 8 -4.31 21.67 -3.01
N LEU A 9 -3.29 22.04 -2.23
CA LEU A 9 -2.65 21.11 -1.30
C LEU A 9 -3.57 20.94 -0.09
N LEU A 10 -3.99 19.71 0.21
CA LEU A 10 -4.97 19.44 1.27
C LEU A 10 -4.54 18.28 2.15
N GLY A 11 -4.47 18.56 3.46
CA GLY A 11 -4.18 17.58 4.48
C GLY A 11 -5.26 17.57 5.56
N ILE A 12 -5.44 16.45 6.24
CA ILE A 12 -6.43 16.29 7.31
C ILE A 12 -5.75 15.62 8.51
N ASP A 13 -5.77 16.29 9.67
CA ASP A 13 -5.29 15.68 10.91
C ASP A 13 -6.01 16.29 12.12
N CYS A 14 -6.77 15.46 12.82
CA CYS A 14 -7.51 15.86 14.03
C CYS A 14 -6.87 15.29 15.32
N VAL A 15 -5.67 14.71 15.22
CA VAL A 15 -4.95 14.07 16.33
C VAL A 15 -3.72 14.87 16.71
N ASP A 16 -2.92 15.26 15.70
CA ASP A 16 -1.69 16.02 15.88
C ASP A 16 -1.53 16.94 14.67
N LEU A 17 -1.79 18.23 14.89
CA LEU A 17 -1.76 19.22 13.83
C LEU A 17 -0.32 19.66 13.48
N ASP A 18 0.63 19.55 14.42
CA ASP A 18 2.00 19.99 14.22
C ASP A 18 2.73 19.13 13.18
N ARG A 19 2.51 17.80 13.21
CA ARG A 19 3.06 16.90 12.18
C ARG A 19 2.48 17.18 10.79
N LEU A 20 1.21 17.60 10.70
CA LEU A 20 0.60 17.98 9.43
C LEU A 20 1.15 19.32 8.91
N LYS A 21 1.32 20.30 9.80
CA LYS A 21 1.96 21.60 9.49
C LYS A 21 3.38 21.40 8.97
N LEU A 22 4.17 20.54 9.61
CA LEU A 22 5.52 20.20 9.15
C LEU A 22 5.52 19.61 7.73
N ALA A 23 4.66 18.64 7.44
CA ALA A 23 4.54 18.05 6.11
C ALA A 23 4.10 19.09 5.05
N ALA A 24 3.22 20.02 5.43
CA ALA A 24 2.81 21.13 4.57
C ALA A 24 3.96 22.11 4.29
N ASP A 25 4.73 22.46 5.32
CA ASP A 25 5.87 23.38 5.22
C ASP A 25 6.95 22.83 4.28
N ILE A 26 7.25 21.52 4.40
CA ILE A 26 8.17 20.84 3.48
C ILE A 26 7.60 20.87 2.06
N SER A 27 6.32 20.54 1.89
CA SER A 27 5.69 20.50 0.56
C SER A 27 5.63 21.85 -0.13
N CYS A 28 5.54 22.95 0.63
CA CYS A 28 5.45 24.31 0.11
C CYS A 28 6.82 25.01 -0.06
N LYS A 29 7.93 24.39 0.36
CA LYS A 29 9.26 25.04 0.37
C LYS A 29 9.66 25.59 -1.00
N ASP A 30 9.43 24.81 -2.05
CA ASP A 30 9.77 25.16 -3.44
C ASP A 30 8.56 25.14 -4.38
N ILE A 31 7.34 25.08 -3.83
CA ILE A 31 6.09 24.99 -4.60
C ILE A 31 5.09 26.05 -4.11
N SER A 32 4.55 26.82 -5.06
CA SER A 32 3.42 27.71 -4.84
C SER A 32 2.14 27.01 -5.32
N PHE A 33 1.32 26.53 -4.38
CA PHE A 33 -0.01 25.97 -4.69
C PHE A 33 -1.07 27.06 -4.88
N GLY A 34 -2.15 26.75 -5.59
CA GLY A 34 -3.31 27.65 -5.72
C GLY A 34 -4.03 27.88 -4.39
N ALA A 35 -4.01 26.88 -3.52
CA ALA A 35 -4.43 26.99 -2.12
C ALA A 35 -3.74 25.93 -1.26
N VAL A 36 -3.58 26.19 0.03
CA VAL A 36 -3.10 25.21 1.02
C VAL A 36 -4.13 25.15 2.16
N LYS A 37 -4.65 23.95 2.44
CA LYS A 37 -5.69 23.75 3.46
C LYS A 37 -5.34 22.60 4.39
N LEU A 38 -5.23 22.92 5.66
CA LEU A 38 -4.98 21.97 6.75
C LEU A 38 -6.28 21.80 7.52
N LEU A 39 -7.03 20.74 7.22
CA LEU A 39 -8.33 20.52 7.85
C LEU A 39 -8.13 19.86 9.21
N SER A 40 -8.62 20.49 10.27
CA SER A 40 -8.51 19.94 11.63
C SER A 40 -9.68 20.36 12.51
N SER A 41 -9.97 19.55 13.53
CA SER A 41 -10.80 19.96 14.67
C SER A 41 -10.00 20.63 15.79
N ILE A 42 -8.66 20.64 15.69
CA ILE A 42 -7.78 21.32 16.64
C ILE A 42 -7.65 22.79 16.17
N PRO A 43 -8.01 23.78 17.01
CA PRO A 43 -7.84 25.20 16.68
C PRO A 43 -6.36 25.58 16.60
N ASP A 44 -6.02 26.46 15.65
CA ASP A 44 -4.67 27.00 15.45
C ASP A 44 -4.75 28.35 14.72
N ASP A 45 -3.79 29.24 14.94
CA ASP A 45 -3.76 30.58 14.34
C ASP A 45 -3.15 30.59 12.92
N ASP A 46 -2.59 29.47 12.46
CA ASP A 46 -2.11 29.33 11.09
C ASP A 46 -3.27 29.51 10.09
N SER A 47 -3.14 30.51 9.22
CA SER A 47 -4.17 30.86 8.23
C SER A 47 -4.55 29.74 7.25
N ARG A 48 -3.71 28.69 7.13
CA ARG A 48 -3.99 27.52 6.31
C ARG A 48 -4.96 26.55 7.00
N VAL A 49 -5.15 26.67 8.31
CA VAL A 49 -5.97 25.77 9.11
C VAL A 49 -7.44 26.11 8.92
N VAL A 50 -8.22 25.09 8.51
CA VAL A 50 -9.66 25.22 8.28
C VAL A 50 -10.39 24.31 9.26
N PRO A 51 -11.25 24.86 10.13
CA PRO A 51 -11.98 24.07 11.11
C PRO A 51 -12.92 23.06 10.46
N ILE A 52 -12.87 21.81 10.93
CA ILE A 52 -13.81 20.74 10.59
C ILE A 52 -14.31 20.03 11.84
N ARG A 53 -15.34 19.21 11.70
CA ARG A 53 -15.77 18.30 12.77
C ARG A 53 -14.63 17.32 13.12
N PRO A 54 -14.54 16.85 14.37
CA PRO A 54 -13.58 15.81 14.73
C PRO A 54 -13.69 14.58 13.83
N ILE A 55 -12.54 14.04 13.45
CA ILE A 55 -12.39 12.76 12.76
C ILE A 55 -11.56 11.87 13.69
N SER A 56 -12.18 10.82 14.19
CA SER A 56 -11.64 9.98 15.28
C SER A 56 -11.22 8.58 14.83
N SER A 57 -11.45 8.24 13.57
CA SER A 57 -11.09 6.94 13.00
C SER A 57 -10.75 7.01 11.52
N SER A 58 -9.99 6.03 11.04
CA SER A 58 -9.70 5.87 9.60
C SER A 58 -10.97 5.69 8.76
N LYS A 59 -12.02 5.08 9.33
CA LYS A 59 -13.32 4.98 8.66
C LYS A 59 -13.97 6.35 8.48
N GLU A 60 -13.97 7.19 9.53
CA GLU A 60 -14.50 8.56 9.44
C GLU A 60 -13.70 9.42 8.47
N TYR A 61 -12.38 9.23 8.42
CA TYR A 61 -11.50 9.85 7.42
C TYR A 61 -11.93 9.45 6.00
N SER A 62 -12.09 8.14 5.73
CA SER A 62 -12.55 7.66 4.43
C SER A 62 -13.93 8.22 4.06
N ASP A 63 -14.88 8.23 5.01
CA ASP A 63 -16.21 8.81 4.80
C ASP A 63 -16.11 10.31 4.46
N PHE A 64 -15.27 11.08 5.15
CA PHE A 64 -15.06 12.50 4.90
C PHE A 64 -14.44 12.75 3.52
N CYS A 65 -13.42 11.97 3.14
CA CYS A 65 -12.76 12.07 1.83
C CYS A 65 -13.76 11.90 0.68
N ILE A 66 -14.66 10.93 0.80
CA ILE A 66 -15.66 10.63 -0.25
C ILE A 66 -16.81 11.63 -0.25
N LYS A 67 -17.31 12.04 0.93
CA LYS A 67 -18.59 12.78 1.04
C LYS A 67 -18.43 14.28 1.17
N GLU A 68 -17.33 14.76 1.74
CA GLU A 68 -17.20 16.15 2.23
C GLU A 68 -15.99 16.89 1.67
N MET A 69 -14.89 16.20 1.30
CA MET A 69 -13.64 16.83 0.84
C MET A 69 -13.82 17.81 -0.33
N HIS A 70 -14.74 17.53 -1.26
CA HIS A 70 -15.01 18.40 -2.42
C HIS A 70 -15.35 19.85 -2.02
N ARG A 71 -15.93 20.06 -0.83
CA ARG A 71 -16.32 21.38 -0.30
C ARG A 71 -15.11 22.25 0.04
N TYR A 72 -13.96 21.63 0.23
CA TYR A 72 -12.72 22.28 0.63
C TYR A 72 -11.73 22.42 -0.54
N VAL A 73 -12.06 21.97 -1.75
CA VAL A 73 -11.16 22.10 -2.91
C VAL A 73 -11.63 23.26 -3.78
N ASP A 74 -10.82 24.32 -3.88
CA ASP A 74 -11.20 25.52 -4.64
C ASP A 74 -10.74 25.48 -6.09
N THR A 75 -9.72 24.67 -6.37
CA THR A 75 -9.03 24.59 -7.66
C THR A 75 -9.49 23.37 -8.48
N LYS A 76 -8.85 23.10 -9.63
CA LYS A 76 -9.24 21.99 -10.52
C LYS A 76 -8.81 20.63 -9.97
N TYR A 77 -7.75 20.59 -9.17
CA TYR A 77 -7.20 19.37 -8.59
C TYR A 77 -6.92 19.57 -7.11
N VAL A 78 -6.90 18.47 -6.36
CA VAL A 78 -6.37 18.43 -5.01
C VAL A 78 -5.16 17.50 -4.99
N LEU A 79 -4.07 17.95 -4.37
CA LEU A 79 -3.00 17.06 -3.93
C LEU A 79 -3.26 16.75 -2.46
N VAL A 80 -3.77 15.54 -2.21
CA VAL A 80 -3.95 15.02 -0.86
C VAL A 80 -2.59 14.60 -0.32
N PHE A 81 -2.26 15.04 0.90
CA PHE A 81 -1.08 14.62 1.63
C PHE A 81 -1.45 14.28 3.07
N GLN A 82 -0.61 13.48 3.71
CA GLN A 82 -0.70 13.12 5.13
C GLN A 82 0.61 13.48 5.83
N TYR A 83 0.60 13.45 7.16
CA TYR A 83 1.80 13.74 7.95
C TYR A 83 2.96 12.80 7.64
N ASP A 84 2.66 11.58 7.16
CA ASP A 84 3.62 10.55 6.77
C ASP A 84 3.68 10.31 5.25
N GLY A 85 3.09 11.20 4.45
CA GLY A 85 3.17 11.13 2.99
C GLY A 85 2.98 12.49 2.33
N PHE A 86 4.07 13.06 1.82
CA PHE A 86 4.14 14.44 1.34
C PHE A 86 5.19 14.59 0.24
N VAL A 87 5.33 15.81 -0.29
CA VAL A 87 6.26 16.11 -1.38
C VAL A 87 7.70 16.09 -0.87
N LEU A 88 8.60 15.42 -1.59
CA LEU A 88 10.04 15.41 -1.30
C LEU A 88 10.90 15.90 -2.47
N ASN A 89 10.41 15.77 -3.71
CA ASN A 89 11.13 16.18 -4.91
C ASN A 89 10.25 17.01 -5.85
N PRO A 90 10.19 18.35 -5.66
CA PRO A 90 9.48 19.26 -6.55
C PRO A 90 9.91 19.15 -8.02
N ASP A 91 11.17 18.82 -8.30
CA ASP A 91 11.70 18.73 -9.68
C ASP A 91 11.17 17.51 -10.45
N ALA A 92 10.60 16.52 -9.76
CA ALA A 92 9.93 15.38 -10.40
C ALA A 92 8.49 15.67 -10.82
N TRP A 93 7.98 16.89 -10.58
CA TRP A 93 6.66 17.27 -11.08
C TRP A 93 6.62 17.24 -12.61
N SER A 94 5.54 16.66 -13.16
CA SER A 94 5.23 16.70 -14.57
C SER A 94 3.80 17.19 -14.77
N ASP A 95 3.59 18.15 -15.67
CA ASP A 95 2.26 18.63 -16.03
C ASP A 95 1.38 17.53 -16.66
N THR A 96 1.99 16.43 -17.13
CA THR A 96 1.25 15.23 -17.56
C THR A 96 0.42 14.61 -16.43
N PHE A 97 0.75 14.85 -15.16
CA PHE A 97 -0.05 14.42 -14.02
C PHE A 97 -1.46 15.03 -14.06
N LEU A 98 -1.62 16.22 -14.63
CA LEU A 98 -2.91 16.88 -14.75
C LEU A 98 -3.81 16.24 -15.84
N ALA A 99 -3.29 15.30 -16.65
CA ALA A 99 -4.10 14.55 -17.61
C ALA A 99 -5.01 13.49 -16.95
N TYR A 100 -4.87 13.26 -15.64
CA TYR A 100 -5.53 12.19 -14.91
C TYR A 100 -6.41 12.72 -13.78
N ASP A 101 -7.50 12.01 -13.51
CA ASP A 101 -8.41 12.28 -12.40
C ASP A 101 -7.95 11.70 -11.08
N TYR A 102 -7.12 10.66 -11.13
CA TYR A 102 -6.58 10.00 -9.96
C TYR A 102 -5.17 9.49 -10.23
N ILE A 103 -4.22 9.89 -9.38
CA ILE A 103 -2.86 9.34 -9.31
C ILE A 103 -2.50 9.15 -7.84
N GLY A 104 -1.93 7.99 -7.53
CA GLY A 104 -1.18 7.78 -6.29
C GLY A 104 -0.13 6.70 -6.52
N ALA A 105 0.54 6.26 -5.45
CA ALA A 105 1.61 5.27 -5.56
C ALA A 105 1.13 3.91 -6.11
N PRO A 106 2.01 3.16 -6.81
CA PRO A 106 1.64 1.85 -7.30
C PRO A 106 1.43 0.77 -6.22
N TRP A 107 0.42 -0.07 -6.41
CA TRP A 107 0.05 -1.18 -5.51
C TRP A 107 0.01 -2.53 -6.22
N TYR A 108 0.96 -3.40 -5.91
CA TYR A 108 1.02 -4.76 -6.49
C TYR A 108 0.18 -5.79 -5.73
N HIS A 109 -0.38 -5.40 -4.59
CA HIS A 109 -1.18 -6.28 -3.75
C HIS A 109 -2.68 -6.31 -4.11
N LEU A 110 -3.13 -5.50 -5.07
CA LEU A 110 -4.52 -5.44 -5.53
C LEU A 110 -4.77 -6.16 -6.86
N GLY A 111 -3.80 -6.93 -7.37
CA GLY A 111 -3.89 -7.53 -8.71
C GLY A 111 -3.73 -6.46 -9.79
N ASP A 112 -4.52 -6.52 -10.86
CA ASP A 112 -4.36 -5.67 -12.06
C ASP A 112 -4.56 -4.15 -11.81
N LEU A 113 -5.09 -3.76 -10.65
CA LEU A 113 -5.27 -2.36 -10.28
C LEU A 113 -4.04 -1.87 -9.54
N HIS A 114 -3.04 -1.49 -10.34
CA HIS A 114 -1.74 -1.08 -9.83
C HIS A 114 -1.69 0.35 -9.31
N VAL A 115 -2.73 1.17 -9.37
CA VAL A 115 -2.66 2.58 -8.92
C VAL A 115 -3.73 2.85 -7.87
N GLY A 116 -3.28 3.20 -6.67
CA GLY A 116 -4.13 3.50 -5.53
C GLY A 116 -3.46 4.54 -4.64
N ASN A 117 -3.36 4.29 -3.34
CA ASN A 117 -2.79 5.18 -2.33
C ASN A 117 -3.60 6.45 -2.08
N GLY A 118 -4.26 6.53 -0.93
CA GLY A 118 -5.04 7.70 -0.54
C GLY A 118 -4.21 8.79 0.12
N GLY A 119 -3.15 8.42 0.86
CA GLY A 119 -2.41 9.33 1.73
C GLY A 119 -1.39 10.23 1.05
N PHE A 120 -1.05 9.96 -0.22
CA PHE A 120 -0.42 10.92 -1.13
C PHE A 120 -0.95 10.72 -2.54
N SER A 121 -1.95 11.54 -2.93
CA SER A 121 -2.64 11.37 -4.21
C SER A 121 -3.09 12.68 -4.86
N LEU A 122 -2.97 12.75 -6.18
CA LEU A 122 -3.58 13.80 -6.99
C LEU A 122 -4.97 13.37 -7.42
N ARG A 123 -5.98 14.21 -7.17
CA ARG A 123 -7.38 13.93 -7.51
C ARG A 123 -8.02 15.13 -8.22
N SER A 124 -8.79 14.91 -9.28
CA SER A 124 -9.54 16.01 -9.90
C SER A 124 -10.75 16.40 -9.05
N LYS A 125 -11.15 17.67 -9.13
CA LYS A 125 -12.37 18.17 -8.46
C LYS A 125 -13.63 17.50 -9.00
N ARG A 126 -13.67 17.15 -10.30
CA ARG A 126 -14.81 16.42 -10.89
C ARG A 126 -14.97 15.01 -10.30
N LEU A 127 -13.86 14.32 -10.00
CA LEU A 127 -13.88 13.03 -9.31
C LEU A 127 -14.48 13.17 -7.91
N LEU A 128 -14.06 14.19 -7.13
CA LEU A 128 -14.59 14.39 -5.77
C LEU A 128 -16.08 14.72 -5.76
N LEU A 129 -16.55 15.55 -6.70
CA LEU A 129 -17.98 15.88 -6.84
C LEU A 129 -18.80 14.65 -7.18
N TRP A 130 -18.35 13.86 -8.16
CA TRP A 130 -19.04 12.64 -8.56
C TRP A 130 -19.14 11.66 -7.39
N LEU A 131 -18.05 11.46 -6.64
CA LEU A 131 -18.03 10.58 -5.48
C LEU A 131 -19.04 11.03 -4.42
N ALA A 132 -19.09 12.32 -4.10
CA ALA A 132 -20.02 12.85 -3.09
C ALA A 132 -21.49 12.61 -3.45
N GLU A 133 -21.82 12.64 -4.74
CA GLU A 133 -23.18 12.42 -5.24
C GLU A 133 -23.52 10.93 -5.44
N ASN A 134 -22.52 10.10 -5.79
CA ASN A 134 -22.75 8.76 -6.33
C ASN A 134 -22.10 7.62 -5.51
N TYR A 135 -21.54 7.90 -4.32
CA TYR A 135 -20.83 6.89 -3.51
C TYR A 135 -21.66 5.64 -3.14
N THR A 136 -22.99 5.69 -3.27
CA THR A 136 -23.87 4.55 -2.98
C THR A 136 -23.98 3.56 -4.15
N LEU A 137 -23.62 3.95 -5.38
CA LEU A 137 -23.75 3.11 -6.58
C LEU A 137 -22.95 1.80 -6.53
N PRO A 138 -21.70 1.77 -6.03
CA PRO A 138 -20.93 0.52 -5.94
C PRO A 138 -21.49 -0.51 -4.94
N LYS A 139 -22.44 -0.12 -4.07
CA LYS A 139 -23.08 -0.99 -3.06
C LYS A 139 -22.10 -1.74 -2.15
N VAL A 140 -20.94 -1.15 -1.88
CA VAL A 140 -19.93 -1.66 -0.95
C VAL A 140 -19.62 -0.62 0.13
N ARG A 141 -18.83 -0.99 1.14
CA ARG A 141 -18.34 -0.05 2.15
C ARG A 141 -17.26 0.86 1.53
N ILE A 142 -17.23 2.12 1.97
CA ILE A 142 -16.28 3.14 1.50
C ILE A 142 -14.85 2.88 1.99
N HIS A 143 -14.65 2.23 3.13
CA HIS A 143 -13.34 2.16 3.77
C HIS A 143 -12.55 0.89 3.35
N PRO A 144 -11.26 1.00 2.98
CA PRO A 144 -10.47 2.24 2.77
C PRO A 144 -10.89 3.03 1.53
N GLU A 145 -10.83 4.38 1.58
CA GLU A 145 -11.38 5.25 0.51
C GLU A 145 -10.64 5.13 -0.81
N ASP A 146 -9.33 4.96 -0.77
CA ASP A 146 -8.49 4.78 -1.94
C ASP A 146 -8.80 3.46 -2.66
N VAL A 147 -8.99 2.37 -1.91
CA VAL A 147 -9.50 1.11 -2.44
C VAL A 147 -10.91 1.27 -3.00
N PHE A 148 -11.78 2.02 -2.30
CA PHE A 148 -13.11 2.33 -2.82
C PHE A 148 -13.05 3.08 -4.16
N ILE A 149 -12.21 4.10 -4.28
CA ILE A 149 -12.05 4.88 -5.51
C ILE A 149 -11.43 4.02 -6.62
N ALA A 150 -10.27 3.43 -6.37
CA ALA A 150 -9.45 2.76 -7.37
C ALA A 150 -10.00 1.40 -7.81
N HIS A 151 -10.79 0.72 -6.99
CA HIS A 151 -11.34 -0.59 -7.31
C HIS A 151 -12.85 -0.58 -7.52
N PHE A 152 -13.62 -0.10 -6.54
CA PHE A 152 -15.07 -0.28 -6.55
C PHE A 152 -15.83 0.80 -7.33
N ALA A 153 -15.39 2.06 -7.24
CA ALA A 153 -15.99 3.19 -7.95
C ALA A 153 -15.40 3.37 -9.36
N ARG A 154 -14.15 2.93 -9.58
CA ARG A 154 -13.42 3.08 -10.86
C ARG A 154 -14.23 2.71 -12.11
N PRO A 155 -14.97 1.58 -12.18
CA PRO A 155 -15.75 1.25 -13.38
C PRO A 155 -16.86 2.28 -13.69
N PHE A 156 -17.43 2.92 -12.66
CA PHE A 156 -18.43 3.98 -12.84
C PHE A 156 -17.76 5.30 -13.24
N LEU A 157 -16.64 5.63 -12.61
CA LEU A 157 -15.85 6.83 -12.92
C LEU A 157 -15.33 6.82 -14.37
N GLU A 158 -14.81 5.68 -14.84
CA GLU A 158 -14.34 5.51 -16.22
C GLU A 158 -15.49 5.64 -17.24
N LYS A 159 -16.70 5.21 -16.88
CA LYS A 159 -17.91 5.40 -17.71
C LYS A 159 -18.29 6.89 -17.85
N GLU A 160 -18.00 7.70 -16.85
CA GLU A 160 -18.14 9.17 -16.90
C GLU A 160 -16.95 9.87 -17.59
N GLY A 161 -16.02 9.10 -18.18
CA GLY A 161 -14.85 9.63 -18.88
C GLY A 161 -13.73 10.13 -17.97
N MET A 162 -13.67 9.65 -16.72
CA MET A 162 -12.54 9.90 -15.84
C MET A 162 -11.40 8.93 -16.10
N VAL A 163 -10.16 9.41 -15.95
CA VAL A 163 -8.95 8.69 -16.32
C VAL A 163 -8.08 8.47 -15.09
N PHE A 164 -7.76 7.21 -14.79
CA PHE A 164 -6.77 6.85 -13.78
C PHE A 164 -5.39 6.78 -14.42
N ALA A 165 -4.35 7.25 -13.73
CA ALA A 165 -3.00 7.16 -14.25
C ALA A 165 -2.58 5.69 -14.50
N PRO A 166 -1.84 5.42 -15.58
CA PRO A 166 -1.16 4.15 -15.76
C PRO A 166 0.00 4.00 -14.76
N GLU A 167 0.48 2.77 -14.58
CA GLU A 167 1.52 2.41 -13.60
C GLU A 167 2.83 3.17 -13.81
N ASP A 168 3.26 3.38 -15.06
CA ASP A 168 4.48 4.11 -15.40
C ASP A 168 4.43 5.58 -14.98
N VAL A 169 3.29 6.24 -15.15
CA VAL A 169 3.06 7.59 -14.61
C VAL A 169 3.07 7.58 -13.09
N ALA A 170 2.35 6.64 -12.46
CA ALA A 170 2.29 6.52 -11.01
C ALA A 170 3.67 6.27 -10.37
N LEU A 171 4.53 5.49 -11.02
CA LEU A 171 5.92 5.21 -10.59
C LEU A 171 6.81 6.46 -10.53
N THR A 172 6.49 7.49 -11.32
CA THR A 172 7.20 8.79 -11.26
C THR A 172 6.57 9.75 -10.25
N PHE A 173 5.27 9.61 -10.00
CA PHE A 173 4.51 10.47 -9.10
C PHE A 173 4.82 10.19 -7.62
N ALA A 174 4.72 8.94 -7.17
CA ALA A 174 4.88 8.64 -5.75
C ALA A 174 5.43 7.24 -5.47
N CYS A 175 6.17 7.13 -4.38
CA CYS A 175 6.58 5.84 -3.81
C CYS A 175 5.81 5.54 -2.52
N GLU A 176 5.31 4.31 -2.43
CA GLU A 176 4.88 3.72 -1.17
C GLU A 176 5.50 2.34 -1.04
N GLY A 177 6.11 2.07 0.10
CA GLY A 177 6.84 0.84 0.35
C GLY A 177 5.98 -0.39 0.13
N ASN A 178 6.44 -1.26 -0.77
CA ASN A 178 5.73 -2.44 -1.20
C ASN A 178 6.70 -3.60 -1.47
N GLU A 179 6.20 -4.67 -2.09
CA GLU A 179 6.98 -5.89 -2.33
C GLU A 179 8.01 -5.80 -3.45
N ARG A 180 7.95 -4.74 -4.27
CA ARG A 180 8.95 -4.46 -5.31
C ARG A 180 10.08 -3.57 -4.79
N THR A 181 9.74 -2.51 -4.05
CA THR A 181 10.72 -1.66 -3.40
C THR A 181 10.12 -0.96 -2.20
N VAL A 182 10.98 -0.63 -1.24
CA VAL A 182 10.66 0.20 -0.09
C VAL A 182 11.44 1.51 -0.10
N VAL A 183 12.33 1.72 -1.07
CA VAL A 183 13.22 2.88 -1.10
C VAL A 183 12.61 3.95 -1.99
N TRP A 184 12.35 5.13 -1.40
CA TRP A 184 12.02 6.30 -2.20
C TRP A 184 13.25 6.72 -3.00
N ASN A 185 13.08 6.91 -4.31
CA ASN A 185 14.18 7.13 -5.24
C ASN A 185 13.86 8.29 -6.21
N GLY A 186 13.50 9.44 -5.64
CA GLY A 186 13.32 10.68 -6.39
C GLY A 186 11.93 10.90 -7.00
N GLN A 187 10.92 10.11 -6.63
CA GLN A 187 9.53 10.40 -7.01
C GLN A 187 9.06 11.75 -6.46
N PHE A 188 8.06 12.38 -7.08
CA PHE A 188 7.56 13.69 -6.65
C PHE A 188 7.20 13.73 -5.16
N GLY A 189 6.51 12.69 -4.67
CA GLY A 189 6.32 12.48 -3.23
C GLY A 189 6.39 11.02 -2.83
N PHE A 190 5.93 10.75 -1.62
CA PHE A 190 5.89 9.41 -1.04
C PHE A 190 4.71 9.28 -0.08
N HIS A 191 4.48 8.05 0.40
CA HIS A 191 3.56 7.78 1.48
C HIS A 191 4.10 6.71 2.42
N GLY A 192 3.71 6.78 3.69
CA GLY A 192 4.01 5.76 4.68
C GLY A 192 5.45 5.79 5.17
N ILE A 193 5.81 6.82 5.94
CA ILE A 193 7.19 7.00 6.46
C ILE A 193 7.73 5.83 7.29
N ALA A 194 6.86 4.96 7.81
CA ALA A 194 7.25 3.75 8.54
C ALA A 194 7.50 2.53 7.63
N TYR A 195 7.17 2.58 6.34
CA TYR A 195 7.39 1.48 5.40
C TYR A 195 8.05 1.93 4.08
N THR A 196 8.23 3.23 3.88
CA THR A 196 8.98 3.84 2.79
C THR A 196 10.25 4.49 3.33
N ASP A 197 11.40 3.96 2.94
CA ASP A 197 12.72 4.47 3.29
C ASP A 197 13.05 5.75 2.54
N ILE A 198 13.03 6.87 3.28
CA ILE A 198 13.43 8.20 2.81
C ILE A 198 14.81 8.62 3.36
N SER A 199 15.61 7.67 3.88
CA SER A 199 16.90 7.99 4.53
C SER A 199 17.88 8.73 3.63
N ASN A 200 17.85 8.48 2.32
CA ASN A 200 18.64 9.24 1.34
C ASN A 200 18.28 10.73 1.36
N TRP A 201 16.98 11.05 1.38
CA TRP A 201 16.49 12.43 1.46
C TRP A 201 16.87 13.06 2.82
N LEU A 202 16.65 12.34 3.93
CA LEU A 202 17.00 12.82 5.26
C LEU A 202 18.50 13.08 5.44
N SER A 203 19.36 12.36 4.72
CA SER A 203 20.82 12.61 4.74
C SER A 203 21.20 13.97 4.15
N GLN A 204 20.36 14.50 3.26
CA GLN A 204 20.54 15.81 2.60
C GLN A 204 19.77 16.92 3.31
N HIS A 205 18.77 16.56 4.12
CA HIS A 205 17.91 17.48 4.87
C HIS A 205 17.98 17.22 6.38
N VAL A 206 19.18 17.43 6.92
CA VAL A 206 19.51 17.17 8.33
C VAL A 206 18.63 17.95 9.31
N GLU A 207 18.06 19.08 8.89
CA GLU A 207 17.15 19.92 9.68
C GLU A 207 15.83 19.23 10.04
N TYR A 208 15.43 18.20 9.31
CA TYR A 208 14.18 17.46 9.55
C TYR A 208 14.40 16.09 10.21
N GLN A 209 15.65 15.63 10.35
CA GLN A 209 15.95 14.28 10.86
C GLN A 209 15.32 14.01 12.23
N LYS A 210 15.31 14.99 13.13
CA LYS A 210 14.75 14.81 14.47
C LYS A 210 13.24 14.65 14.45
N GLN A 211 12.55 15.43 13.61
CA GLN A 211 11.09 15.42 13.50
C GLN A 211 10.56 14.25 12.65
N LEU A 212 11.35 13.75 11.71
CA LEU A 212 10.98 12.68 10.77
C LEU A 212 11.66 11.34 11.05
N SER A 213 12.19 11.15 12.26
CA SER A 213 12.81 9.89 12.68
C SER A 213 11.75 8.85 13.07
N TYR A 214 11.09 8.27 12.08
CA TYR A 214 10.21 7.12 12.26
C TYR A 214 10.98 5.82 12.02
N PRO A 215 10.94 4.84 12.94
CA PRO A 215 11.53 3.55 12.68
C PRO A 215 10.77 2.86 11.55
N LEU A 216 11.51 2.37 10.55
CA LEU A 216 10.93 1.50 9.55
C LEU A 216 10.43 0.21 10.20
N ASP A 217 9.34 -0.33 9.69
CA ASP A 217 8.90 -1.66 10.07
C ASP A 217 9.97 -2.71 9.71
N ASP A 218 9.87 -3.89 10.31
CA ASP A 218 10.89 -4.93 10.15
C ASP A 218 11.00 -5.47 8.72
N TYR A 219 9.90 -5.46 7.97
CA TYR A 219 9.89 -5.85 6.57
C TYR A 219 10.56 -4.79 5.71
N ALA A 220 10.21 -3.52 5.86
CA ALA A 220 10.84 -2.41 5.16
C ALA A 220 12.34 -2.33 5.49
N THR A 221 12.70 -2.52 6.76
CA THR A 221 14.10 -2.59 7.20
C THR A 221 14.88 -3.68 6.46
N LEU A 222 14.30 -4.88 6.30
CA LEU A 222 14.93 -5.96 5.53
C LEU A 222 15.00 -5.62 4.04
N MET A 223 13.90 -5.13 3.46
CA MET A 223 13.78 -4.86 2.03
C MET A 223 14.70 -3.74 1.54
N LYS A 224 15.31 -2.94 2.42
CA LYS A 224 16.42 -2.02 2.06
C LYS A 224 17.60 -2.71 1.38
N LYS A 225 17.81 -4.02 1.61
CA LYS A 225 18.82 -4.82 0.89
C LYS A 225 18.52 -4.91 -0.61
N TYR A 226 17.27 -4.70 -1.00
CA TYR A 226 16.75 -4.84 -2.37
C TYR A 226 16.09 -3.52 -2.82
N PRO A 227 16.88 -2.44 -3.01
CA PRO A 227 16.35 -1.12 -3.33
C PRO A 227 15.68 -1.05 -4.71
N VAL A 228 16.01 -1.99 -5.59
CA VAL A 228 15.48 -2.09 -6.96
C VAL A 228 14.89 -3.48 -7.15
N TYR A 229 13.68 -3.53 -7.71
CA TYR A 229 13.04 -4.79 -8.05
C TYR A 229 13.69 -5.42 -9.28
N THR A 230 14.32 -6.57 -9.10
CA THR A 230 14.99 -7.32 -10.18
C THR A 230 14.17 -8.51 -10.68
N GLY A 231 13.03 -8.81 -10.06
CA GLY A 231 12.26 -10.02 -10.32
C GLY A 231 12.76 -11.28 -9.58
N HIS A 232 13.85 -11.17 -8.81
CA HIS A 232 14.47 -12.30 -8.09
C HIS A 232 14.21 -12.31 -6.57
N VAL A 233 13.44 -11.34 -6.07
CA VAL A 233 13.05 -11.23 -4.67
C VAL A 233 11.53 -11.24 -4.60
N HIS A 234 10.98 -12.18 -3.86
CA HIS A 234 9.54 -12.39 -3.74
C HIS A 234 9.13 -12.39 -2.28
N THR A 235 7.84 -12.19 -2.00
CA THR A 235 7.36 -12.04 -0.61
C THR A 235 6.24 -13.01 -0.28
N PHE A 236 6.44 -13.88 0.71
CA PHE A 236 5.37 -14.66 1.32
C PHE A 236 4.77 -13.93 2.51
N ARG A 237 3.43 -13.89 2.56
CA ARG A 237 2.66 -13.26 3.64
C ARG A 237 2.06 -14.33 4.54
N PHE A 238 2.20 -14.12 5.84
CA PHE A 238 1.65 -14.98 6.88
C PHE A 238 0.73 -14.15 7.78
N GLY A 239 -0.54 -14.52 7.81
CA GLY A 239 -1.54 -13.95 8.69
C GLY A 239 -1.68 -14.72 9.99
N THR A 240 -2.75 -14.43 10.74
CA THR A 240 -3.01 -15.03 12.05
C THR A 240 -3.15 -16.56 12.04
N TYR A 241 -3.54 -17.16 10.90
CA TYR A 241 -3.85 -18.59 10.80
C TYR A 241 -2.64 -19.46 10.43
N ASP A 242 -1.54 -18.87 9.98
CA ASP A 242 -0.33 -19.56 9.52
C ASP A 242 0.96 -19.07 10.21
N LEU A 243 0.83 -18.32 11.32
CA LEU A 243 1.97 -17.88 12.15
C LEU A 243 2.85 -19.03 12.66
N GLU A 244 2.27 -20.21 12.91
CA GLU A 244 3.05 -21.38 13.33
C GLU A 244 4.00 -21.86 12.21
N ASN A 245 3.56 -21.83 10.95
CA ASN A 245 4.43 -22.13 9.82
C ASN A 245 5.52 -21.07 9.70
N TYR A 246 5.16 -19.80 9.84
CA TYR A 246 6.11 -18.68 9.82
C TYR A 246 7.20 -18.83 10.89
N LYS A 247 6.82 -19.20 12.12
CA LYS A 247 7.77 -19.51 13.21
C LYS A 247 8.72 -20.64 12.82
N ARG A 248 8.19 -21.79 12.41
CA ARG A 248 8.99 -22.96 12.07
C ARG A 248 9.94 -22.72 10.89
N LEU A 249 9.54 -21.88 9.93
CA LEU A 249 10.40 -21.41 8.83
C LEU A 249 11.53 -20.50 9.35
N SER A 250 11.21 -19.58 10.27
CA SER A 250 12.19 -18.68 10.88
C SER A 250 13.27 -19.44 11.66
N GLU A 251 12.87 -20.51 12.37
CA GLU A 251 13.75 -21.37 13.18
C GLU A 251 14.50 -22.42 12.34
N GLY A 252 14.20 -22.55 11.04
CA GLY A 252 14.80 -23.55 10.15
C GLY A 252 14.33 -24.99 10.41
N VAL A 253 13.31 -25.17 11.26
CA VAL A 253 12.65 -26.45 11.55
C VAL A 253 11.80 -26.90 10.36
N LYS A 254 11.13 -25.96 9.68
CA LYS A 254 10.47 -26.19 8.40
C LYS A 254 11.37 -25.62 7.30
N ARG A 255 11.73 -26.44 6.31
CA ARG A 255 12.64 -26.09 5.19
C ARG A 255 11.94 -26.12 3.84
N TYR A 256 10.63 -25.94 3.86
CA TYR A 256 9.84 -25.91 2.65
C TYR A 256 8.59 -25.07 2.87
N GLU A 257 8.01 -24.59 1.78
CA GLU A 257 6.67 -24.04 1.73
C GLU A 257 5.94 -24.61 0.51
N ILE A 258 4.64 -24.83 0.62
CA ILE A 258 3.82 -25.29 -0.50
C ILE A 258 2.69 -24.30 -0.70
N ARG A 259 2.58 -23.76 -1.91
CA ARG A 259 1.54 -22.81 -2.33
C ARG A 259 0.83 -23.35 -3.56
N VAL A 260 -0.41 -22.94 -3.76
CA VAL A 260 -1.05 -23.03 -5.08
C VAL A 260 -0.21 -22.19 -6.04
N THR A 261 0.17 -22.70 -7.21
CA THR A 261 1.12 -22.03 -8.12
C THR A 261 0.61 -20.65 -8.57
N LYS A 262 -0.70 -20.51 -8.77
CA LYS A 262 -1.35 -19.23 -9.11
C LYS A 262 -2.38 -18.87 -8.04
N GLU A 263 -2.00 -17.94 -7.17
CA GLU A 263 -2.90 -17.35 -6.19
C GLU A 263 -3.54 -16.07 -6.76
N LYS A 264 -4.56 -15.54 -6.08
CA LYS A 264 -5.35 -14.41 -6.56
C LYS A 264 -4.52 -13.17 -6.94
N HIS A 265 -3.45 -12.91 -6.19
CA HIS A 265 -2.60 -11.73 -6.35
C HIS A 265 -1.12 -12.09 -6.58
N HIS A 266 -0.79 -13.38 -6.68
CA HIS A 266 0.59 -13.86 -6.79
C HIS A 266 0.70 -15.00 -7.79
N ASP A 267 1.61 -14.86 -8.75
CA ASP A 267 1.93 -15.89 -9.74
C ASP A 267 3.31 -16.47 -9.45
N TRP A 268 3.32 -17.59 -8.73
CA TRP A 268 4.55 -18.24 -8.31
C TRP A 268 5.24 -19.05 -9.40
N SER A 269 4.63 -19.19 -10.58
CA SER A 269 5.27 -19.83 -11.73
C SER A 269 6.53 -19.07 -12.20
N ARG A 270 6.68 -17.81 -11.79
CA ARG A 270 7.80 -16.92 -12.09
C ARG A 270 8.97 -17.03 -11.12
N VAL A 271 8.83 -17.80 -10.04
CA VAL A 271 9.92 -18.03 -9.10
C VAL A 271 10.83 -19.13 -9.62
N HIS A 272 12.14 -18.93 -9.47
CA HIS A 272 13.19 -19.84 -9.89
C HIS A 272 14.04 -20.31 -8.70
N GLU A 273 14.78 -21.40 -8.88
CA GLU A 273 15.84 -21.78 -7.94
C GLU A 273 16.92 -20.70 -7.91
N GLY A 274 17.40 -20.37 -6.71
CA GLY A 274 18.31 -19.24 -6.48
C GLY A 274 17.60 -17.92 -6.16
N ASP A 275 16.30 -17.77 -6.43
CA ASP A 275 15.56 -16.58 -6.02
C ASP A 275 15.45 -16.48 -4.50
N THR A 276 15.27 -15.26 -3.99
CA THR A 276 15.07 -15.00 -2.57
C THR A 276 13.58 -14.86 -2.25
N ILE A 277 13.14 -15.55 -1.20
CA ILE A 277 11.82 -15.36 -0.59
C ILE A 277 12.00 -14.61 0.73
N VAL A 278 11.34 -13.46 0.83
CA VAL A 278 11.16 -12.71 2.07
C VAL A 278 9.85 -13.12 2.73
N PHE A 279 9.91 -13.46 4.01
CA PHE A 279 8.76 -13.90 4.79
C PHE A 279 8.31 -12.74 5.67
N LYS A 280 7.08 -12.25 5.48
CA LYS A 280 6.50 -11.16 6.27
C LYS A 280 5.21 -11.55 6.97
N ARG A 281 4.97 -10.93 8.12
CA ARG A 281 3.69 -10.99 8.84
C ARG A 281 2.68 -10.05 8.19
N SER A 282 1.40 -10.38 8.29
CA SER A 282 0.31 -9.61 7.71
C SER A 282 -0.87 -9.53 8.68
N GLY A 283 -1.23 -8.31 9.10
CA GLY A 283 -2.32 -8.08 10.06
C GLY A 283 -2.03 -8.57 11.49
N VAL A 284 -0.75 -8.72 11.84
CA VAL A 284 -0.29 -9.15 13.16
C VAL A 284 0.81 -8.19 13.60
N SER A 285 0.66 -7.58 14.78
CA SER A 285 1.65 -6.63 15.30
C SER A 285 2.92 -7.36 15.75
N PHE A 286 4.06 -6.68 15.64
CA PHE A 286 5.32 -7.21 16.17
C PHE A 286 5.25 -7.46 17.68
N ALA A 287 4.52 -6.62 18.42
CA ALA A 287 4.30 -6.80 19.86
C ALA A 287 3.58 -8.13 20.19
N THR A 288 2.64 -8.57 19.35
CA THR A 288 1.94 -9.85 19.53
C THR A 288 2.75 -11.04 19.06
N PHE A 289 3.59 -10.86 18.03
CA PHE A 289 4.38 -11.93 17.44
C PHE A 289 5.78 -11.42 17.06
N PRO A 290 6.76 -11.48 17.99
CA PRO A 290 8.04 -10.78 17.89
C PRO A 290 9.09 -11.56 17.08
N ILE A 291 8.69 -12.10 15.93
CA ILE A 291 9.61 -12.72 14.96
C ILE A 291 9.69 -11.75 13.78
N PRO A 292 10.83 -11.09 13.52
CA PRO A 292 10.97 -10.13 12.45
C PRO A 292 10.90 -10.81 11.08
N ALA A 293 10.68 -10.03 10.03
CA ALA A 293 10.84 -10.47 8.66
C ALA A 293 12.23 -11.10 8.46
N PHE A 294 12.26 -12.16 7.67
CA PHE A 294 13.48 -12.91 7.37
C PHE A 294 13.43 -13.38 5.92
N GLU A 295 14.56 -13.83 5.40
CA GLU A 295 14.68 -14.29 4.02
C GLU A 295 15.28 -15.70 3.94
N ARG A 296 14.98 -16.39 2.85
CA ARG A 296 15.58 -17.67 2.46
C ARG A 296 15.77 -17.70 0.94
N THR A 297 16.79 -18.41 0.50
CA THR A 297 17.02 -18.69 -0.91
C THR A 297 16.31 -19.99 -1.28
N VAL A 298 15.61 -19.99 -2.42
CA VAL A 298 14.99 -21.20 -2.96
C VAL A 298 16.10 -22.14 -3.42
N SER A 299 16.30 -23.23 -2.69
CA SER A 299 17.33 -24.23 -3.03
C SER A 299 16.85 -25.22 -4.10
N ARG A 300 15.54 -25.48 -4.15
CA ARG A 300 14.91 -26.38 -5.13
C ARG A 300 13.44 -26.05 -5.33
N LEU A 301 12.92 -26.26 -6.54
CA LEU A 301 11.50 -26.15 -6.86
C LEU A 301 10.93 -27.44 -7.42
N GLU A 302 9.71 -27.79 -7.00
CA GLU A 302 8.95 -28.89 -7.59
C GLU A 302 7.52 -28.45 -7.87
N ARG A 303 7.03 -28.71 -9.08
CA ARG A 303 5.67 -28.34 -9.52
C ARG A 303 4.85 -29.59 -9.75
N PHE A 304 3.58 -29.53 -9.35
CA PHE A 304 2.63 -30.63 -9.41
C PHE A 304 1.37 -30.15 -10.09
N SER A 305 0.77 -30.97 -10.94
CA SER A 305 -0.44 -30.62 -11.69
C SER A 305 -1.72 -30.66 -10.84
N GLY A 306 -1.62 -31.14 -9.60
CA GLY A 306 -2.76 -31.27 -8.70
C GLY A 306 -2.42 -31.76 -7.31
N LEU A 307 -3.37 -31.58 -6.38
CA LEU A 307 -3.20 -31.97 -4.98
C LEU A 307 -2.93 -33.47 -4.79
N ARG A 308 -3.53 -34.32 -5.62
CA ARG A 308 -3.35 -35.78 -5.55
C ARG A 308 -1.92 -36.19 -5.88
N GLU A 309 -1.34 -35.62 -6.93
CA GLU A 309 0.03 -35.90 -7.35
C GLU A 309 1.03 -35.48 -6.26
N LEU A 310 0.86 -34.25 -5.76
CA LEU A 310 1.62 -33.71 -4.64
C LEU A 310 1.53 -34.63 -3.41
N LYS A 311 0.33 -35.02 -2.99
CA LYS A 311 0.12 -35.86 -1.80
C LYS A 311 0.56 -37.31 -1.97
N ASN A 312 0.59 -37.83 -3.19
CA ASN A 312 1.18 -39.15 -3.45
C ASN A 312 2.70 -39.15 -3.20
N LYS A 313 3.39 -38.07 -3.60
CA LYS A 313 4.84 -37.94 -3.38
C LYS A 313 5.18 -37.49 -1.96
N TYR A 314 4.38 -36.59 -1.41
CA TYR A 314 4.60 -35.91 -0.14
C TYR A 314 3.35 -35.99 0.77
N PRO A 315 3.02 -37.17 1.30
CA PRO A 315 1.80 -37.37 2.10
C PRO A 315 1.77 -36.48 3.35
N ASP A 316 2.92 -36.37 4.03
CA ASP A 316 3.03 -35.73 5.35
C ASP A 316 3.34 -34.24 5.31
N LEU A 317 3.72 -33.69 4.15
CA LEU A 317 4.04 -32.26 4.07
C LEU A 317 2.77 -31.40 4.20
N SER A 318 2.82 -30.45 5.13
CA SER A 318 1.77 -29.44 5.30
C SER A 318 1.76 -28.42 4.15
N ILE A 319 0.57 -28.08 3.68
CA ILE A 319 0.35 -27.14 2.59
C ILE A 319 -0.28 -25.88 3.18
N THR A 320 0.22 -24.70 2.81
CA THR A 320 -0.41 -23.46 3.24
C THR A 320 -1.66 -23.22 2.41
N PRO A 321 -2.86 -23.14 3.04
CA PRO A 321 -4.09 -23.00 2.28
C PRO A 321 -4.19 -21.63 1.61
N PRO A 322 -4.82 -21.54 0.42
CA PRO A 322 -5.03 -20.28 -0.26
C PRO A 322 -6.14 -19.48 0.45
N PHE A 323 -5.78 -18.78 1.53
CA PHE A 323 -6.77 -18.12 2.41
C PHE A 323 -7.69 -17.13 1.68
N ASP A 324 -7.26 -16.56 0.57
CA ASP A 324 -8.07 -15.65 -0.25
C ASP A 324 -9.24 -16.34 -0.95
N LEU A 325 -9.15 -17.66 -1.16
CA LEU A 325 -10.25 -18.48 -1.65
C LEU A 325 -11.17 -18.98 -0.52
N ILE A 326 -10.78 -18.79 0.74
CA ILE A 326 -11.51 -19.27 1.91
C ILE A 326 -12.30 -18.11 2.54
N PRO A 327 -13.64 -18.20 2.62
CA PRO A 327 -14.46 -17.19 3.27
C PRO A 327 -13.96 -16.90 4.69
N ARG A 328 -13.84 -15.62 5.07
CA ARG A 328 -13.28 -15.21 6.38
C ARG A 328 -13.92 -15.96 7.56
N ARG A 329 -15.24 -16.12 7.55
CA ARG A 329 -16.01 -16.85 8.57
C ARG A 329 -15.64 -18.33 8.69
N MET A 330 -15.00 -18.92 7.69
CA MET A 330 -14.58 -20.32 7.67
C MET A 330 -13.08 -20.50 7.92
N ARG A 331 -12.27 -19.42 7.89
CA ARG A 331 -10.80 -19.51 8.04
C ARG A 331 -10.39 -20.12 9.39
N PHE A 332 -11.19 -19.98 10.44
CA PHE A 332 -10.91 -20.62 11.72
C PHE A 332 -10.94 -22.16 11.66
N LEU A 333 -11.72 -22.75 10.74
CA LEU A 333 -11.80 -24.20 10.55
C LEU A 333 -10.53 -24.77 9.90
N VAL A 334 -9.75 -23.95 9.21
CA VAL A 334 -8.49 -24.36 8.57
C VAL A 334 -7.53 -24.97 9.57
N ARG A 335 -7.53 -24.49 10.82
CA ARG A 335 -6.72 -25.05 11.91
C ARG A 335 -7.07 -26.51 12.23
N TYR A 336 -8.32 -26.90 12.02
CA TYR A 336 -8.83 -28.24 12.37
C TYR A 336 -8.94 -29.17 11.17
N MET A 337 -9.22 -28.64 9.98
CA MET A 337 -9.44 -29.40 8.74
C MET A 337 -8.75 -28.75 7.53
N PRO A 338 -7.41 -28.58 7.54
CA PRO A 338 -6.71 -27.80 6.51
C PRO A 338 -6.87 -28.38 5.10
N THR A 339 -6.91 -29.71 4.97
CA THR A 339 -7.03 -30.41 3.69
C THR A 339 -8.37 -30.21 2.98
N MET A 340 -9.44 -29.89 3.73
CA MET A 340 -10.77 -29.62 3.15
C MET A 340 -10.77 -28.35 2.30
N PHE A 341 -9.86 -27.42 2.56
CA PHE A 341 -9.80 -26.11 1.91
C PHE A 341 -8.76 -26.05 0.77
N LEU A 342 -8.15 -27.18 0.42
CA LEU A 342 -7.14 -27.24 -0.63
C LEU A 342 -7.80 -27.53 -1.99
N PRO A 343 -7.60 -26.65 -3.00
CA PRO A 343 -8.09 -26.91 -4.35
C PRO A 343 -7.53 -28.21 -4.94
N LYS A 344 -8.40 -29.11 -5.41
CA LYS A 344 -7.96 -30.44 -5.87
C LYS A 344 -7.28 -30.41 -7.25
N HIS A 345 -7.67 -29.46 -8.09
CA HIS A 345 -7.33 -29.40 -9.52
C HIS A 345 -6.44 -28.21 -9.89
N GLU A 346 -5.90 -27.50 -8.89
CA GLU A 346 -4.93 -26.44 -9.12
C GLU A 346 -3.50 -26.99 -9.09
N GLU A 347 -2.61 -26.33 -9.82
CA GLU A 347 -1.19 -26.61 -9.74
C GLU A 347 -0.63 -26.20 -8.37
N TYR A 348 0.33 -26.96 -7.86
CA TYR A 348 1.04 -26.67 -6.62
C TYR A 348 2.53 -26.53 -6.87
N THR A 349 3.16 -25.57 -6.18
CA THR A 349 4.61 -25.40 -6.17
C THR A 349 5.13 -25.64 -4.76
N VAL A 350 6.12 -26.53 -4.65
CA VAL A 350 6.91 -26.77 -3.44
C VAL A 350 8.22 -25.99 -3.57
N PHE A 351 8.44 -25.09 -2.62
CA PHE A 351 9.67 -24.32 -2.46
C PHE A 351 10.49 -24.95 -1.36
N TRP A 352 11.72 -25.35 -1.64
CA TRP A 352 12.67 -25.83 -0.64
C TRP A 352 13.66 -24.73 -0.28
N PHE A 353 14.08 -24.66 0.98
CA PHE A 353 14.92 -23.60 1.54
C PHE A 353 16.12 -24.15 2.30
#